data_AF-A0A9X5IQJ9-F1
#
_entry.id   AF-A0A9X5IQJ9-F1
#
_cell.length_a   1.000
_cell.length_b   1.000
_cell.length_c   1.000
_cell.angle_alpha   90.00
_cell.angle_beta   90.00
_cell.angle_gamma   90.00
#
_symmetry.space_group_name_H-M   'P 1'
#
loop_
_entity.id
_entity.type
_entity.pdbx_description
1 polymer ?
#
loop_
_entity_poly.entity_id
_entity_poly.type
_entity_poly.pdbx_seq_one_letter_code
_entity_poly.pdbx_strand_id
1 'polypeptide(L)'
;MMETDIDMMVNELSKLMVDCGYRVNPPVNTNFLESMMKVNSSKTDLPVVLEDINNDIVSFLKKQPDYYYFLRKMDGFEFDGVILYSFSLQLEEDDIPINNIFLYNDNFRNNDIYVSPDLSGCVVIGQDGISFFTYDLVKNVFQIRGNVGAEKVFGTFYNFSDLLKEILETVK
;
A
#
# COMPACT_ATOMS: atom_id res chain seq x y z
N MET A 1 -6.81 -26.96 3.11
CA MET A 1 -5.98 -25.94 2.46
C MET A 1 -4.93 -25.52 3.47
N MET A 2 -3.66 -25.47 3.09
CA MET A 2 -2.62 -24.89 3.94
C MET A 2 -2.88 -23.40 4.04
N GLU A 3 -2.88 -22.86 5.24
CA GLU A 3 -2.91 -21.42 5.50
C GLU A 3 -1.62 -20.81 4.92
N THR A 4 -1.73 -19.72 4.16
CA THR A 4 -0.53 -19.03 3.64
C THR A 4 0.09 -18.19 4.76
N ASP A 5 1.38 -17.85 4.66
CA ASP A 5 2.03 -16.96 5.65
C ASP A 5 1.27 -15.63 5.84
N ILE A 6 0.63 -15.15 4.77
CA ILE A 6 -0.21 -13.94 4.78
C ILE A 6 -1.48 -14.16 5.61
N ASP A 7 -2.13 -15.32 5.50
CA ASP A 7 -3.32 -15.62 6.30
C ASP A 7 -2.97 -15.61 7.80
N MET A 8 -1.85 -16.24 8.17
CA MET A 8 -1.37 -16.24 9.56
C MET A 8 -1.08 -14.82 10.06
N MET A 9 -0.34 -14.01 9.29
CA MET A 9 -0.01 -12.63 9.65
C MET A 9 -1.25 -11.74 9.77
N VAL A 10 -2.21 -11.86 8.84
CA VAL A 10 -3.47 -11.10 8.90
C VAL A 10 -4.29 -11.51 10.13
N ASN A 11 -4.35 -12.80 10.45
CA ASN A 11 -5.08 -13.29 11.61
C ASN A 11 -4.46 -12.81 12.92
N GLU A 12 -3.12 -12.87 13.04
CA GLU A 12 -2.39 -12.37 14.21
C GLU A 12 -2.57 -10.85 14.37
N LEU A 13 -2.36 -10.09 13.29
CA LEU A 13 -2.52 -8.64 13.29
C LEU A 13 -3.96 -8.25 13.66
N SER A 14 -4.97 -8.87 13.02
CA SER A 14 -6.37 -8.56 13.28
C SER A 14 -6.73 -8.78 14.75
N LYS A 15 -6.20 -9.86 15.36
CA LYS A 15 -6.40 -10.13 16.78
C LYS A 15 -5.76 -9.05 17.65
N LEU A 16 -4.51 -8.69 17.39
CA LEU A 16 -3.80 -7.63 18.13
C LEU A 16 -4.52 -6.28 18.03
N MET A 17 -4.94 -5.90 16.81
CA MET A 17 -5.71 -4.68 16.58
C MET A 17 -6.99 -4.66 17.40
N VAL A 18 -7.77 -5.74 17.39
CA VAL A 18 -9.01 -5.85 18.18
C VAL A 18 -8.72 -5.79 19.68
N ASP A 19 -7.71 -6.52 20.16
CA ASP A 19 -7.33 -6.56 21.57
C ASP A 19 -6.87 -5.17 22.08
N CYS A 20 -6.32 -4.34 21.19
CA CYS A 20 -5.90 -2.96 21.46
C CYS A 20 -6.94 -1.89 21.11
N GLY A 21 -8.14 -2.27 20.63
CA GLY A 21 -9.22 -1.33 20.30
C GLY A 21 -9.09 -0.61 18.96
N TYR A 22 -8.24 -1.09 18.06
CA TYR A 22 -8.12 -0.61 16.68
C TYR A 22 -9.16 -1.27 15.77
N ARG A 23 -9.56 -0.55 14.73
CA ARG A 23 -10.47 -1.06 13.68
C ARG A 23 -9.71 -1.97 12.73
N VAL A 24 -10.26 -3.16 12.46
CA VAL A 24 -9.82 -4.02 11.36
C VAL A 24 -10.57 -3.63 10.09
N ASN A 25 -9.83 -3.27 9.04
CA ASN A 25 -10.44 -2.93 7.75
C ASN A 25 -10.94 -4.20 7.05
N PRO A 26 -12.18 -4.21 6.52
CA PRO A 26 -12.65 -5.33 5.73
C PRO A 26 -11.83 -5.49 4.43
N PRO A 27 -11.87 -6.65 3.77
CA PRO A 27 -11.26 -6.84 2.46
C PRO A 27 -11.69 -5.80 1.44
N VAL A 28 -10.79 -5.49 0.50
CA VAL A 28 -11.14 -4.68 -0.68
C VAL A 28 -12.21 -5.41 -1.49
N ASN A 29 -13.18 -4.66 -2.01
CA ASN A 29 -14.23 -5.22 -2.85
C ASN A 29 -13.64 -6.00 -4.05
N THR A 30 -14.01 -7.28 -4.19
CA THR A 30 -13.49 -8.15 -5.24
C THR A 30 -13.76 -7.63 -6.64
N ASN A 31 -14.92 -7.02 -6.90
CA ASN A 31 -15.25 -6.47 -8.23
C ASN A 31 -14.35 -5.28 -8.57
N PHE A 32 -13.98 -4.47 -7.57
CA PHE A 32 -13.05 -3.37 -7.74
C PHE A 32 -11.62 -3.86 -8.01
N LEU A 33 -11.13 -4.85 -7.24
CA LEU A 33 -9.82 -5.45 -7.51
C LEU A 33 -9.77 -6.09 -8.91
N GLU A 34 -10.82 -6.81 -9.30
CA GLU A 34 -10.89 -7.41 -10.63
C GLU A 34 -10.98 -6.37 -11.75
N SER A 35 -11.67 -5.25 -11.53
CA SER A 35 -11.76 -4.18 -12.54
C SER A 35 -10.39 -3.57 -12.78
N MET A 36 -9.62 -3.28 -11.71
CA MET A 36 -8.23 -2.82 -11.79
C MET A 36 -7.33 -3.75 -12.62
N MET A 37 -7.50 -5.06 -12.46
CA MET A 37 -6.72 -6.05 -13.21
C MET A 37 -7.15 -6.19 -14.68
N LYS A 38 -8.41 -5.86 -14.99
CA LYS A 38 -8.99 -5.87 -16.34
C LYS A 38 -8.71 -4.58 -17.12
N VAL A 39 -8.21 -3.52 -16.47
CA VAL A 39 -7.88 -2.26 -17.16
C VAL A 39 -6.82 -2.54 -18.23
N ASN A 40 -7.29 -2.50 -19.48
CA ASN A 40 -6.46 -2.31 -20.65
C ASN A 40 -6.46 -0.80 -20.89
N SER A 41 -5.29 -0.17 -20.78
CA SER A 41 -5.03 1.25 -21.01
C SER A 41 -5.94 1.87 -22.08
N SER A 42 -7.09 2.37 -21.65
CA SER A 42 -8.02 3.14 -22.45
C SER A 42 -7.78 4.59 -22.09
N LYS A 43 -7.52 5.44 -23.09
CA LYS A 43 -7.33 6.88 -22.88
C LYS A 43 -8.45 7.41 -22.01
N THR A 44 -8.08 7.93 -20.85
CA THR A 44 -8.99 8.63 -19.94
C THR A 44 -8.83 10.13 -20.16
N ASP A 45 -9.80 10.93 -19.74
CA ASP A 45 -9.66 12.39 -19.67
C ASP A 45 -8.92 12.84 -18.40
N LEU A 46 -8.26 11.92 -17.68
CA LEU A 46 -7.54 12.23 -16.46
C LEU A 46 -6.26 13.04 -16.76
N PRO A 47 -5.82 13.91 -15.82
CA PRO A 47 -4.46 14.44 -15.83
C PRO A 47 -3.42 13.31 -15.96
N VAL A 48 -2.39 13.53 -16.77
CA VAL A 48 -1.33 12.54 -17.06
C VAL A 48 -0.75 11.91 -15.79
N VAL A 49 -0.51 12.72 -14.75
CA VAL A 49 0.06 12.23 -13.49
C VAL A 49 -0.86 11.22 -12.79
N LEU A 50 -2.18 11.42 -12.83
CA LEU A 50 -3.15 10.48 -12.25
C LEU A 50 -3.25 9.19 -13.07
N GLU A 51 -3.13 9.30 -14.40
CA GLU A 51 -3.06 8.13 -15.28
C GLU A 51 -1.79 7.30 -14.99
N ASP A 52 -0.64 7.96 -14.82
CA ASP A 52 0.64 7.30 -14.49
C ASP A 52 0.58 6.61 -13.11
N ILE A 53 0.00 7.26 -12.09
CA ILE A 53 -0.20 6.66 -10.76
C ILE A 53 -1.07 5.41 -10.85
N ASN A 54 -2.18 5.48 -11.58
CA ASN A 54 -3.04 4.31 -11.76
C ASN A 54 -2.32 3.17 -12.48
N ASN A 55 -1.58 3.48 -13.55
CA ASN A 55 -0.80 2.49 -14.30
C ASN A 55 0.28 1.82 -13.45
N ASP A 56 0.97 2.60 -12.62
CA ASP A 56 1.99 2.12 -11.68
C ASP A 56 1.40 1.19 -10.62
N ILE A 57 0.27 1.56 -10.02
CA ILE A 57 -0.41 0.73 -9.02
C ILE A 57 -0.91 -0.58 -9.67
N VAL A 58 -1.50 -0.53 -10.86
CA VAL A 58 -1.91 -1.73 -11.60
C VAL A 58 -0.70 -2.62 -11.94
N SER A 59 0.41 -2.02 -12.37
CA SER A 59 1.67 -2.73 -12.65
C SER A 59 2.23 -3.41 -11.41
N PHE A 60 2.20 -2.71 -10.27
CA PHE A 60 2.57 -3.26 -8.96
C PHE A 60 1.70 -4.45 -8.58
N LEU A 61 0.37 -4.32 -8.62
CA LEU A 61 -0.56 -5.42 -8.27
C LEU A 61 -0.36 -6.66 -9.16
N LYS A 62 -0.04 -6.46 -10.45
CA LYS A 62 0.28 -7.56 -11.38
C LYS A 62 1.59 -8.27 -11.05
N LYS A 63 2.60 -7.53 -10.57
CA LYS A 63 3.91 -8.08 -10.19
C LYS A 63 3.90 -8.72 -8.80
N GLN A 64 2.99 -8.31 -7.91
CA GLN A 64 2.96 -8.72 -6.50
C GLN A 64 1.65 -9.42 -6.14
N PRO A 65 1.48 -10.70 -6.54
CA PRO A 65 0.26 -11.47 -6.26
C PRO A 65 0.00 -11.66 -4.77
N ASP A 66 1.04 -11.69 -3.95
CA ASP A 66 0.96 -11.77 -2.48
C ASP A 66 0.29 -10.52 -1.89
N TYR A 67 0.67 -9.32 -2.36
CA TYR A 67 0.01 -8.08 -1.95
C TYR A 67 -1.45 -8.06 -2.41
N TYR A 68 -1.71 -8.50 -3.65
CA TYR A 68 -3.08 -8.62 -4.15
C TYR A 68 -3.93 -9.61 -3.33
N TYR A 69 -3.33 -10.71 -2.87
CA TYR A 69 -3.98 -11.67 -1.97
C TYR A 69 -4.26 -11.04 -0.60
N PHE A 70 -3.31 -10.28 -0.04
CA PHE A 70 -3.50 -9.52 1.19
C PHE A 70 -4.71 -8.57 1.09
N LEU A 71 -4.87 -7.84 -0.01
CA LEU A 71 -6.03 -6.95 -0.22
C LEU A 71 -7.38 -7.69 -0.22
N ARG A 72 -7.39 -8.99 -0.58
CA ARG A 72 -8.60 -9.84 -0.49
C ARG A 72 -8.90 -10.32 0.93
N LYS A 73 -8.04 -10.00 1.90
CA LYS A 73 -8.17 -10.34 3.31
C LYS A 73 -8.34 -9.09 4.18
N MET A 74 -7.63 -8.01 3.85
CA MET A 74 -7.61 -6.78 4.62
C MET A 74 -7.26 -5.58 3.72
N ASP A 75 -8.06 -4.53 3.79
CA ASP A 75 -7.83 -3.30 3.03
C ASP A 75 -6.90 -2.33 3.74
N GLY A 76 -5.61 -2.67 3.76
CA GLY A 76 -4.61 -1.93 4.54
C GLY A 76 -4.92 -1.94 6.04
N PHE A 77 -4.14 -1.22 6.82
CA PHE A 77 -4.36 -1.09 8.26
C PHE A 77 -3.68 0.14 8.83
N GLU A 78 -4.11 0.55 10.01
CA GLU A 78 -3.41 1.48 10.89
C GLU A 78 -3.31 0.86 12.28
N PHE A 79 -2.09 0.67 12.78
CA PHE A 79 -1.83 0.08 14.08
C PHE A 79 -0.53 0.62 14.66
N ASP A 80 -0.59 1.21 15.86
CA ASP A 80 0.56 1.75 16.58
C ASP A 80 1.48 2.67 15.74
N GLY A 81 0.87 3.55 14.95
CA GLY A 81 1.58 4.50 14.07
C GLY A 81 2.07 3.91 12.74
N VAL A 82 1.98 2.59 12.55
CA VAL A 82 2.24 1.92 11.27
C VAL A 82 0.97 1.93 10.42
N ILE A 83 1.12 2.34 9.17
CA ILE A 83 0.04 2.48 8.20
C ILE A 83 0.40 1.72 6.93
N LEU A 84 -0.43 0.76 6.51
CA LEU A 84 -0.50 0.31 5.11
C LEU A 84 -1.74 0.92 4.47
N TYR A 85 -1.54 1.59 3.34
CA TYR A 85 -2.58 2.38 2.70
C TYR A 85 -3.70 1.51 2.12
N SER A 86 -4.93 1.98 2.29
CA SER A 86 -6.15 1.37 1.77
C SER A 86 -6.35 1.66 0.29
N PHE A 87 -7.12 0.80 -0.36
CA PHE A 87 -7.61 0.95 -1.73
C PHE A 87 -9.05 1.43 -1.76
N SER A 88 -9.87 1.04 -0.78
CA SER A 88 -11.26 1.49 -0.76
C SER A 88 -11.35 2.94 -0.30
N LEU A 89 -12.28 3.66 -0.91
CA LEU A 89 -12.87 4.84 -0.31
C LEU A 89 -13.91 4.32 0.69
N GLN A 90 -13.48 3.81 1.84
CA GLN A 90 -14.41 3.56 2.94
C GLN A 90 -14.81 4.92 3.50
N LEU A 91 -15.77 5.55 2.81
CA LEU A 91 -16.54 6.65 3.33
C LEU A 91 -17.43 6.03 4.42
N GLU A 92 -17.07 6.18 5.69
CA GLU A 92 -18.14 6.40 6.67
C GLU A 92 -18.92 7.61 6.13
N GLU A 93 -20.27 7.61 6.20
CA GLU A 93 -21.04 8.76 5.73
C GLU A 93 -20.43 10.04 6.35
N ASP A 94 -19.93 10.94 5.49
CA ASP A 94 -19.24 12.21 5.78
C ASP A 94 -17.70 12.20 6.02
N ASP A 95 -17.00 11.06 5.99
CA ASP A 95 -15.53 11.03 6.15
C ASP A 95 -14.73 11.03 4.84
N ILE A 96 -13.67 11.84 4.80
CA ILE A 96 -12.67 11.83 3.73
C ILE A 96 -11.85 10.54 3.87
N PRO A 97 -11.50 9.83 2.78
CA PRO A 97 -10.64 8.66 2.86
C PRO A 97 -9.31 9.03 3.52
N ILE A 98 -9.09 8.50 4.73
CA ILE A 98 -7.82 8.63 5.43
C ILE A 98 -6.96 7.44 4.98
N ASN A 99 -5.69 7.67 4.65
CA ASN A 99 -4.71 6.61 4.32
C ASN A 99 -4.96 5.85 3.01
N ASN A 100 -5.44 6.52 1.95
CA ASN A 100 -5.67 5.88 0.64
C ASN A 100 -4.44 5.92 -0.30
N ILE A 101 -4.13 4.79 -0.94
CA ILE A 101 -2.94 4.62 -1.79
C ILE A 101 -2.89 5.61 -2.96
N PHE A 102 -4.01 5.93 -3.59
CA PHE A 102 -4.04 6.85 -4.73
C PHE A 102 -3.78 8.28 -4.28
N LEU A 103 -4.40 8.71 -3.17
CA LEU A 103 -4.23 10.06 -2.62
C LEU A 103 -2.78 10.31 -2.17
N TYR A 104 -2.17 9.34 -1.49
CA TYR A 104 -0.78 9.49 -1.05
C TYR A 104 0.20 9.50 -2.22
N ASN A 105 0.03 8.61 -3.21
CA ASN A 105 0.91 8.62 -4.39
C ASN A 105 0.73 9.87 -5.25
N ASP A 106 -0.47 10.45 -5.33
CA ASP A 106 -0.67 11.78 -5.94
C ASP A 106 0.09 12.84 -5.15
N ASN A 107 -0.10 12.92 -3.83
CA ASN A 107 0.59 13.89 -2.99
C ASN A 107 2.13 13.78 -3.04
N PHE A 108 2.71 12.60 -3.23
CA PHE A 108 4.18 12.47 -3.34
C PHE A 108 4.74 12.86 -4.71
N ARG A 109 3.90 12.87 -5.75
CA ARG A 109 4.30 13.06 -7.16
C ARG A 109 3.79 14.37 -7.77
N ASN A 110 2.77 14.96 -7.15
CA ASN A 110 2.02 16.09 -7.64
C ASN A 110 1.68 17.03 -6.45
N ASN A 111 2.70 17.67 -5.90
CA ASN A 111 2.57 18.59 -4.78
C ASN A 111 3.32 19.89 -5.06
N ASP A 112 2.65 21.02 -4.84
CA ASP A 112 3.15 22.37 -5.14
C ASP A 112 4.37 22.78 -4.28
N ILE A 113 4.62 22.09 -3.17
CA ILE A 113 5.68 22.40 -2.21
C ILE A 113 6.93 21.56 -2.50
N TYR A 114 6.78 20.24 -2.59
CA TYR A 114 7.90 19.33 -2.81
C TYR A 114 7.45 18.00 -3.42
N VAL A 115 8.09 17.62 -4.51
CA VAL A 115 7.98 16.30 -5.15
C VAL A 115 9.28 15.57 -4.95
N SER A 116 9.23 14.38 -4.34
CA SER A 116 10.43 13.57 -4.09
C SER A 116 10.83 12.83 -5.37
N PRO A 117 12.01 13.13 -5.96
CA PRO A 117 12.45 12.44 -7.17
C PRO A 117 12.68 10.95 -6.93
N ASP A 118 13.10 10.56 -5.73
CA ASP A 118 13.36 9.16 -5.35
C ASP A 118 12.09 8.31 -5.22
N LEU A 119 10.92 8.94 -5.06
CA LEU A 119 9.62 8.26 -5.00
C LEU A 119 8.91 8.22 -6.35
N SER A 120 9.37 8.98 -7.35
CA SER A 120 8.72 9.08 -8.67
C SER A 120 8.59 7.73 -9.39
N GLY A 121 9.57 6.83 -9.22
CA GLY A 121 9.56 5.47 -9.78
C GLY A 121 9.04 4.39 -8.83
N CYS A 122 8.52 4.76 -7.65
CA CYS A 122 8.06 3.83 -6.63
C CYS A 122 6.57 3.98 -6.36
N VAL A 123 5.87 2.88 -6.12
CA VAL A 123 4.55 2.92 -5.48
C VAL A 123 4.75 2.98 -3.98
N VAL A 124 4.28 4.04 -3.32
CA VAL A 124 4.29 4.13 -1.86
C VAL A 124 3.05 3.43 -1.33
N ILE A 125 3.24 2.41 -0.49
CA ILE A 125 2.17 1.53 0.00
C ILE A 125 1.88 1.73 1.49
N GLY A 126 2.69 2.50 2.20
CA GLY A 126 2.50 2.77 3.62
C GLY A 126 3.64 3.55 4.26
N GLN A 127 3.58 3.72 5.58
CA GLN A 127 4.56 4.47 6.39
C GLN A 127 4.47 4.14 7.88
N ASP A 128 5.49 4.53 8.66
CA ASP A 128 5.53 4.43 10.13
C ASP A 128 5.91 5.76 10.82
N GLY A 129 5.79 6.88 10.10
CA GLY A 129 6.12 8.22 10.60
C GLY A 129 7.59 8.64 10.46
N ILE A 130 8.52 7.69 10.27
CA ILE A 130 9.93 7.98 9.97
C ILE A 130 10.40 7.37 8.65
N SER A 131 9.65 6.39 8.15
CA SER A 131 9.94 5.66 6.93
C SER A 131 8.71 5.56 6.03
N PHE A 132 8.97 5.40 4.74
CA PHE A 132 8.00 4.99 3.73
C PHE A 132 8.22 3.52 3.36
N PHE A 133 7.12 2.79 3.23
CA PHE A 133 7.09 1.47 2.63
C PHE A 133 6.78 1.63 1.15
N THR A 134 7.69 1.17 0.31
CA THR A 134 7.66 1.44 -1.13
C THR A 134 7.89 0.18 -1.93
N TYR A 135 7.44 0.21 -3.18
CA TYR A 135 7.75 -0.80 -4.17
C TYR A 135 8.36 -0.14 -5.41
N ASP A 136 9.62 -0.46 -5.69
CA ASP A 136 10.37 0.05 -6.84
C ASP A 136 9.98 -0.75 -8.09
N LEU A 137 9.31 -0.09 -9.03
CA LEU A 137 8.77 -0.73 -10.23
C LEU A 137 9.85 -1.22 -11.21
N VAL A 138 11.02 -0.58 -11.18
CA VAL A 138 12.15 -0.87 -12.07
C VAL A 138 12.96 -2.04 -11.50
N LYS A 139 13.28 -1.98 -10.22
CA LYS A 139 14.06 -3.02 -9.53
C LYS A 139 13.20 -4.23 -9.13
N ASN A 140 11.88 -4.10 -9.14
CA ASN A 140 10.93 -5.14 -8.76
C ASN A 140 11.15 -5.63 -7.31
N VAL A 141 11.32 -4.69 -6.38
CA VAL A 141 11.58 -4.98 -4.96
C VAL A 141 10.80 -4.03 -4.06
N PHE A 142 10.41 -4.52 -2.90
CA PHE A 142 9.94 -3.69 -1.80
C PHE A 142 11.11 -3.07 -1.05
N GLN A 143 10.91 -1.86 -0.52
CA GLN A 143 11.92 -1.12 0.22
C GLN A 143 11.30 -0.31 1.35
N ILE A 144 12.01 -0.27 2.47
CA ILE A 144 11.77 0.69 3.55
C ILE A 144 12.74 1.85 3.33
N ARG A 145 12.22 3.06 3.14
CA ARG A 145 12.99 4.27 2.81
C ARG A 145 12.78 5.34 3.86
N GLY A 146 13.75 6.22 4.10
CA GLY A 146 13.55 7.35 5.01
C GLY A 146 12.52 8.34 4.48
N ASN A 147 11.73 8.95 5.36
CA ASN A 147 10.71 9.93 4.93
C ASN A 147 11.27 11.33 4.64
N VAL A 148 12.32 11.76 5.35
CA VAL A 148 13.04 13.03 5.10
C VAL A 148 14.08 12.90 3.98
N GLY A 149 14.60 11.69 3.76
CA GLY A 149 15.58 11.37 2.72
C GLY A 149 15.25 10.02 2.07
N ALA A 150 14.37 10.04 1.07
CA ALA A 150 13.84 8.86 0.40
C ALA A 150 14.88 8.12 -0.46
N GLU A 151 16.02 8.74 -0.73
CA GLU A 151 17.20 8.10 -1.32
C GLU A 151 17.82 7.05 -0.37
N LYS A 152 17.61 7.20 0.94
CA LYS A 152 18.14 6.28 1.94
C LYS A 152 17.22 5.07 2.10
N VAL A 153 17.73 3.90 1.71
CA VAL A 153 17.05 2.61 1.85
C VAL A 153 17.54 1.87 3.10
N PHE A 154 16.63 1.53 4.00
CA PHE A 154 16.91 0.80 5.25
C PHE A 154 16.71 -0.71 5.12
N GLY A 155 15.80 -1.13 4.24
CA GLY A 155 15.51 -2.55 3.97
C GLY A 155 15.14 -2.76 2.52
N THR A 156 15.42 -3.95 1.99
CA THR A 156 15.02 -4.36 0.63
C THR A 156 14.53 -5.80 0.67
N PHE A 157 13.33 -6.03 0.14
CA PHE A 157 12.63 -7.31 0.21
C PHE A 157 12.12 -7.71 -1.17
N TYR A 158 12.17 -9.00 -1.50
CA TYR A 158 11.81 -9.51 -2.82
C TYR A 158 10.35 -9.99 -2.91
N ASN A 159 9.70 -10.18 -1.77
CA ASN A 159 8.30 -10.57 -1.67
C ASN A 159 7.60 -9.77 -0.57
N PHE A 160 6.27 -9.74 -0.64
CA PHE A 160 5.47 -8.95 0.28
C PHE A 160 5.46 -9.55 1.69
N SER A 161 5.50 -10.87 1.83
CA SER A 161 5.47 -11.54 3.13
C SER A 161 6.66 -11.16 4.01
N ASP A 162 7.87 -11.08 3.44
CA ASP A 162 9.07 -10.67 4.16
C ASP A 162 8.99 -9.18 4.59
N LEU A 163 8.51 -8.31 3.71
CA LEU A 163 8.26 -6.91 4.07
C LEU A 163 7.22 -6.82 5.20
N LEU A 164 6.07 -7.50 5.06
CA LEU A 164 5.00 -7.46 6.04
C LEU A 164 5.48 -7.98 7.39
N LYS A 165 6.29 -9.04 7.40
CA LYS A 165 6.90 -9.55 8.63
C LYS A 165 7.79 -8.50 9.30
N GLU A 166 8.66 -7.83 8.55
CA GLU A 166 9.50 -6.74 9.09
C GLU A 166 8.63 -5.62 9.67
N ILE A 167 7.58 -5.20 8.95
CA ILE A 167 6.63 -4.18 9.43
C ILE A 167 5.95 -4.63 10.73
N LEU A 168 5.57 -5.90 10.83
CA LEU A 168 4.87 -6.42 12.00
C LEU A 168 5.81 -6.64 13.21
N GLU A 169 7.11 -6.81 13.00
CA GLU A 169 8.09 -6.89 14.08
C GLU A 169 8.24 -5.56 14.84
N THR A 170 7.85 -4.42 14.25
CA THR A 170 7.94 -3.10 14.92
C THR A 170 6.78 -2.81 15.88
N VAL A 171 5.67 -3.54 15.73
CA VAL A 171 4.41 -3.31 16.49
C VAL A 171 4.01 -4.50 17.38
N LYS A 172 4.85 -5.54 17.43
CA LYS A 172 4.66 -6.74 18.26
C LYS A 172 5.34 -6.62 19.63
#